data_AF-E2A2M5-F1
#
_entry.id   AF-E2A2M5-F1
#
_cell.length_a   1.000
_cell.length_b   1.000
_cell.length_c   1.000
_cell.angle_alpha   90.00
_cell.angle_beta   90.00
_cell.angle_gamma   90.00
#
_symmetry.space_group_name_H-M   'P 1'
#
loop_
_entity.id
_entity.type
_entity.pdbx_description
1 polymer ?
#
loop_
_entity_poly.entity_id
_entity_poly.type
_entity_poly.pdbx_seq_one_letter_code
_entity_poly.pdbx_strand_id
1 'polypeptide(L)' 'FEGRWIGRNGPTINWPARSPDLTPLDFFLWGKLKEEIYKEVPTTQENMRQRIIAACSRITPETLQAVR' A
#
# COMPACT_ATOMS: atom_id res chain seq x y z
N PHE A 1 3.65 -9.33 17.68
CA PHE A 1 3.02 -8.39 16.73
C PHE A 1 1.74 -7.78 17.31
N GLU A 2 1.71 -7.48 18.61
CA GLU A 2 0.54 -6.82 19.20
C GLU A 2 0.37 -5.42 18.61
N GLY A 3 -0.87 -5.08 18.23
CA GLY A 3 -1.20 -3.79 17.61
C GLY A 3 -0.80 -3.60 16.15
N ARG A 4 -0.14 -4.58 15.50
CA ARG A 4 0.33 -4.45 14.10
C ARG A 4 -0.32 -5.44 13.12
N TRP A 5 -1.31 -6.20 13.59
CA TRP A 5 -2.02 -7.16 12.75
C TRP A 5 -3.10 -6.48 11.91
N ILE A 6 -2.98 -6.60 10.59
CA ILE A 6 -3.97 -6.14 9.62
C ILE A 6 -4.57 -7.38 8.96
N GLY A 7 -5.68 -7.86 9.52
CA GLY A 7 -6.40 -9.04 9.03
C GLY A 7 -7.61 -9.40 9.87
N ARG A 8 -8.35 -10.44 9.45
CA ARG A 8 -9.51 -10.96 10.21
C ARG A 8 -9.11 -11.31 11.65
N ASN A 9 -10.02 -11.07 12.61
CA ASN A 9 -9.80 -11.32 14.05
C ASN A 9 -8.61 -10.58 14.65
N GLY A 10 -8.31 -9.38 14.15
CA GLY A 10 -7.27 -8.55 14.71
C GLY A 10 -7.60 -8.06 16.12
N PRO A 11 -6.61 -8.02 17.03
CA PRO A 11 -6.83 -7.61 18.42
C PRO A 11 -7.18 -6.11 18.55
N THR A 12 -6.83 -5.29 17.56
CA THR A 12 -7.06 -3.83 17.56
C THR A 12 -8.15 -3.41 16.59
N ILE A 13 -8.16 -3.95 15.36
CA ILE A 13 -9.17 -3.66 14.34
C ILE A 13 -9.66 -4.99 13.76
N ASN A 14 -10.96 -5.23 13.86
CA ASN A 14 -11.59 -6.40 13.27
C ASN A 14 -12.01 -6.08 11.83
N TRP A 15 -11.21 -6.52 10.86
CA TRP A 15 -11.50 -6.33 9.44
C TRP A 15 -12.45 -7.42 8.92
N PRO A 16 -13.66 -7.08 8.42
CA PRO A 16 -14.59 -8.05 7.85
C PRO A 16 -14.02 -8.72 6.58
N ALA A 17 -14.50 -9.92 6.27
CA ALA A 17 -14.11 -10.62 5.05
C ALA A 17 -14.44 -9.80 3.80
N ARG A 18 -13.49 -9.72 2.85
CA ARG A 18 -13.61 -8.95 1.60
C ARG A 18 -13.82 -7.44 1.79
N SER A 19 -13.03 -6.83 2.69
CA SER A 19 -13.07 -5.37 2.89
C SER A 19 -11.77 -4.69 2.41
N PRO A 20 -11.43 -4.74 1.11
CA PRO A 20 -10.28 -4.01 0.58
C PRO A 20 -10.42 -2.49 0.76
N ASP A 21 -11.65 -1.96 0.86
CA ASP A 21 -11.89 -0.53 1.10
C ASP A 21 -11.51 -0.07 2.52
N LEU A 22 -11.34 -1.02 3.43
CA LEU A 22 -11.11 -0.72 4.83
C LEU A 22 -9.62 -0.71 5.20
N THR A 23 -8.73 -1.29 4.39
CA THR A 23 -7.29 -1.23 4.71
C THR A 23 -6.63 -0.04 3.98
N PRO A 24 -5.92 0.84 4.69
CA PRO A 24 -5.09 1.89 4.08
C PRO A 24 -4.11 1.38 3.02
N LEU A 25 -3.72 0.11 3.14
CA LEU A 25 -2.85 -0.57 2.19
C LEU A 25 -3.56 -0.78 0.83
N ASP A 26 -4.80 -1.26 0.87
CA ASP A 26 -5.56 -1.60 -0.33
C ASP A 26 -6.19 -0.35 -0.97
N PHE A 27 -6.75 0.58 -0.19
CA PHE A 27 -7.42 1.77 -0.75
C PHE A 27 -6.44 2.87 -1.19
N PHE A 28 -5.37 3.11 -0.42
CA PHE A 28 -4.46 4.23 -0.68
C PHE A 28 -3.14 3.77 -1.29
N LEU A 29 -2.41 2.89 -0.61
CA LEU A 29 -1.04 2.54 -1.02
C LEU A 29 -1.04 1.91 -2.41
N TRP A 30 -1.91 0.95 -2.68
CA TRP A 30 -1.95 0.29 -3.98
C TRP A 30 -2.40 1.20 -5.12
N GLY A 31 -3.36 2.10 -4.87
CA GLY A 31 -3.75 3.14 -5.82
C GLY A 31 -2.60 4.08 -6.16
N LYS A 32 -1.91 4.58 -5.13
CA LYS A 32 -0.79 5.51 -5.31
C LYS A 32 0.41 4.87 -6.00
N LEU A 33 0.75 3.63 -5.64
CA LEU A 33 1.83 2.90 -6.28
C LEU A 33 1.53 2.65 -7.76
N LYS A 34 0.29 2.25 -8.10
CA LYS A 34 -0.11 2.08 -9.51
C LYS A 34 0.01 3.38 -10.29
N GLU A 35 -0.47 4.49 -9.74
CA GLU A 35 -0.35 5.80 -10.37
C GLU A 35 1.10 6.13 -10.69
N GLU A 36 2.04 5.89 -9.76
CA GLU A 36 3.47 6.18 -9.97
C GLU A 36 4.19 5.19 -10.91
N ILE A 37 3.93 3.89 -10.76
CA ILE A 37 4.64 2.84 -11.52
C ILE A 37 4.23 2.86 -12.99
N TYR A 38 2.95 3.14 -13.27
CA TYR A 38 2.38 3.11 -14.61
C TYR A 38 2.34 4.48 -15.31
N LYS A 39 2.94 5.55 -14.75
CA LYS A 39 3.10 6.84 -15.47
C LYS A 39 3.85 6.65 -16.79
N GLU A 40 4.78 5.71 -16.81
CA GLU A 40 5.57 5.36 -17.97
C GLU A 40 5.34 3.89 -18.32
N VAL A 41 5.34 3.57 -19.62
CA VAL A 41 5.20 2.19 -20.06
C VAL A 41 6.34 1.33 -19.49
N PRO A 42 6.05 0.22 -18.81
CA PRO A 42 7.06 -0.69 -18.33
C PRO A 42 7.80 -1.36 -19.49
N THR A 43 9.12 -1.35 -19.46
CA THR A 43 9.93 -1.96 -20.52
C THR A 43 10.51 -3.31 -20.12
N THR A 44 10.95 -3.47 -18.87
CA THR A 44 11.57 -4.70 -18.36
C THR A 44 11.16 -5.00 -16.92
N GLN A 45 11.33 -6.25 -16.51
CA GLN A 45 11.06 -6.68 -15.13
C GLN A 45 11.93 -5.91 -14.12
N GLU A 46 13.20 -5.68 -14.46
CA GLU A 46 14.11 -4.93 -13.58
C GLU A 46 13.69 -3.47 -13.46
N ASN A 47 13.29 -2.83 -14.58
CA ASN A 47 12.76 -1.48 -14.55
C ASN A 47 11.51 -1.38 -13.65
N MET A 48 10.60 -2.35 -13.75
CA MET A 48 9.43 -2.44 -12.85
C MET A 48 9.84 -2.56 -11.39
N ARG A 49 10.82 -3.41 -11.08
CA ARG A 49 11.32 -3.59 -9.71
C ARG A 49 11.90 -2.29 -9.15
N GLN A 50 12.74 -1.61 -9.93
CA GLN A 50 13.33 -0.33 -9.53
C GLN A 50 12.26 0.74 -9.31
N ARG A 51 11.23 0.79 -10.15
CA ARG A 51 10.10 1.73 -10.00
C ARG A 51 9.28 1.45 -8.75
N ILE A 52 8.99 0.19 -8.44
CA ILE A 52 8.29 -0.17 -7.18
C ILE A 52 9.11 0.29 -5.97
N ILE A 53 10.42 0.01 -5.96
CA ILE A 53 11.30 0.43 -4.86
C ILE A 53 11.34 1.95 -4.73
N ALA A 54 11.49 2.67 -5.84
CA ALA A 54 11.53 4.13 -5.86
C ALA A 54 10.18 4.78 -5.49
N ALA A 55 9.06 4.16 -5.86
CA ALA A 55 7.74 4.63 -5.46
C ALA A 55 7.52 4.43 -3.95
N CYS A 56 7.90 3.27 -3.41
CA CYS A 56 7.82 3.00 -1.98
C CYS A 56 8.71 3.95 -1.16
N SER A 57 9.94 4.27 -1.62
CA SER A 57 10.84 5.16 -0.90
C SER A 57 10.36 6.63 -0.84
N ARG A 58 9.48 7.03 -1.75
CA ARG A 58 8.85 8.36 -1.75
C ARG A 58 7.66 8.47 -0.81
N ILE A 59 7.09 7.35 -0.37
CA ILE A 59 5.96 7.34 0.54
C ILE A 59 6.50 7.49 1.96
N THR A 60 6.26 8.67 2.54
CA THR A 60 6.75 8.98 3.88
C THR A 60 5.79 8.47 4.96
N PRO A 61 6.26 8.24 6.20
CA PRO A 61 5.40 7.83 7.31
C PRO A 61 4.26 8.82 7.58
N GLU A 62 4.49 10.12 7.36
CA GLU A 62 3.49 11.17 7.52
C GLU A 62 2.36 11.02 6.49
N THR A 63 2.71 10.66 5.26
CA THR A 63 1.74 10.37 4.20
C THR A 63 0.85 9.20 4.60
N LEU A 64 1.40 8.17 5.25
CA LEU A 64 0.63 7.01 5.72
C LEU A 64 -0.23 7.31 6.95
N GLN A 65 0.19 8.25 7.81
CA GLN A 65 -0.58 8.66 8.99
C GLN A 65 -1.74 9.61 8.64
N ALA A 66 -1.62 10.37 7.55
CA ALA A 66 -2.68 11.25 7.05
C ALA A 66 -3.82 10.49 6.36
N VAL A 67 -3.60 9.22 6.01
CA VAL A 67 -4.58 8.33 5.40
C VAL A 67 -5.45 7.76 6.52
N ARG A 68 -6.70 8.23 6.57
CA ARG A 68 -7.64 8.02 7.67
C ARG A 68 -8.64 6.91 7.40
#